data_AF-X0Y156-F1
#
_entry.id   AF-X0Y156-F1
#
_cell.length_a   1.000
_cell.length_b   1.000
_cell.length_c   1.000
_cell.angle_alpha   90.00
_cell.angle_beta   90.00
_cell.angle_gamma   90.00
#
_symmetry.space_group_name_H-M   'P 1'
#
loop_
_entity.id
_entity.type
_entity.pdbx_description
1 polymer ?
#
loop_
_entity_poly.entity_id
_entity_poly.type
_entity_poly.pdbx_seq_one_letter_code
_entity_poly.pdbx_strand_id
1 'polypeptide(L)'
;NDQTALMHNVDPRAQEHDSVLFHAWIKDWVQATAIILRLDGYFRRPCVYWGEEFVIDVEVKVGPNWGEMIKVKDVHSPISVQEAYENACEAAG
;
A
#
# COMPACT_ATOMS: atom_id res chain seq x y z
N ASN A 1 -14.50 10.90 12.96
CA ASN A 1 -14.43 9.67 12.15
C ASN A 1 -14.84 9.97 10.73
N ASP A 2 -13.94 10.59 9.97
CA ASP A 2 -14.17 10.83 8.55
C ASP A 2 -13.22 9.94 7.75
N GLN A 3 -13.58 8.66 7.65
CA GLN A 3 -12.74 7.63 7.00
C GLN A 3 -12.70 7.81 5.47
N THR A 4 -13.65 8.55 4.91
CA THR A 4 -13.67 8.99 3.51
C THR A 4 -12.57 10.00 3.22
N ALA A 5 -12.27 10.88 4.19
CA ALA A 5 -11.26 11.92 4.05
C ALA A 5 -9.84 11.36 3.81
N LEU A 6 -9.56 10.17 4.32
CA LEU A 6 -8.25 9.53 4.19
C LEU A 6 -7.93 9.17 2.73
N MET A 7 -8.94 8.76 1.96
CA MET A 7 -8.77 8.32 0.58
C MET A 7 -8.76 9.48 -0.42
N HIS A 8 -9.14 10.70 -0.03
CA HIS A 8 -9.05 11.89 -0.91
C HIS A 8 -7.62 12.23 -1.30
N ASN A 9 -6.64 11.77 -0.52
CA ASN A 9 -5.22 11.98 -0.79
C ASN A 9 -4.59 10.85 -1.60
N VAL A 10 -5.39 9.91 -2.13
CA VAL A 10 -4.91 8.73 -2.83
C VAL A 10 -5.43 8.75 -4.27
N ASP A 11 -4.53 8.76 -5.23
CA ASP A 11 -4.81 8.80 -6.66
C ASP A 11 -4.35 7.49 -7.32
N PRO A 12 -5.27 6.62 -7.79
CA PRO A 12 -4.89 5.42 -8.53
C PRO A 12 -4.27 5.81 -9.88
N ARG A 13 -3.04 5.36 -10.14
CA ARG A 13 -2.28 5.75 -11.34
C ARG A 13 -2.33 4.70 -12.44
N ALA A 14 -2.21 3.43 -12.06
CA ALA A 14 -2.10 2.33 -12.99
C ALA A 14 -2.59 1.04 -12.36
N GLN A 15 -3.00 0.11 -13.21
CA GLN A 15 -3.23 -1.27 -12.86
C GLN A 15 -2.51 -2.13 -13.91
N GLU A 16 -1.56 -2.94 -13.47
CA GLU A 16 -0.76 -3.79 -14.32
C GLU A 16 -0.87 -5.22 -13.82
N HIS A 17 -1.58 -6.07 -14.56
CA HIS A 17 -1.83 -7.46 -14.20
C HIS A 17 -2.42 -7.61 -12.78
N ASP A 18 -1.64 -8.15 -11.85
CA ASP A 18 -1.97 -8.40 -10.45
C ASP A 18 -1.61 -7.24 -9.51
N SER A 19 -1.08 -6.15 -10.06
CA SER A 19 -0.54 -5.01 -9.31
C SER A 19 -1.36 -3.75 -9.55
N VAL A 20 -1.57 -2.96 -8.49
CA VAL A 20 -2.26 -1.66 -8.56
C VAL A 20 -1.36 -0.58 -7.98
N LEU A 21 -1.11 0.46 -8.75
CA LEU A 21 -0.32 1.62 -8.35
C LEU A 21 -1.20 2.72 -7.79
N PHE A 22 -0.87 3.18 -6.60
CA PHE A 22 -1.45 4.38 -6.00
C PHE A 22 -0.37 5.41 -5.75
N HIS A 23 -0.67 6.66 -6.06
CA HIS A 23 0.09 7.81 -5.58
C HIS A 23 -0.66 8.40 -4.40
N ALA A 24 -0.02 8.48 -3.23
CA ALA A 24 -0.61 9.09 -2.05
C ALA A 24 0.13 10.36 -1.64
N TRP A 25 -0.60 11.45 -1.37
CA TRP A 25 -0.07 12.61 -0.66
C TRP A 25 -0.17 12.33 0.84
N ILE A 26 0.98 12.13 1.48
CA ILE A 26 1.06 11.81 2.90
C ILE A 26 1.49 13.04 3.70
N LYS A 27 0.81 13.30 4.82
CA LYS A 27 1.19 14.33 5.80
C LYS A 27 2.23 13.80 6.78
N ASP A 28 2.06 12.55 7.19
CA ASP A 28 2.92 11.82 8.11
C ASP A 28 2.81 10.31 7.86
N TRP A 29 3.71 9.54 8.46
CA TRP A 29 3.77 8.09 8.28
C TRP A 29 2.62 7.33 8.94
N VAL A 30 1.98 7.92 9.95
CA VAL A 30 0.78 7.33 10.57
C VAL A 30 -0.37 7.34 9.57
N GLN A 31 -0.54 8.44 8.84
CA GLN A 31 -1.51 8.54 7.75
C GLN A 31 -1.18 7.57 6.62
N ALA A 32 0.10 7.46 6.21
CA ALA A 32 0.53 6.52 5.18
C ALA A 32 0.17 5.07 5.55
N THR A 33 0.50 4.64 6.77
CA THR A 33 0.13 3.33 7.31
C THR A 33 -1.38 3.12 7.32
N ALA A 34 -2.16 4.11 7.74
CA ALA A 34 -3.61 4.00 7.74
C ALA A 34 -4.20 3.80 6.33
N ILE A 35 -3.65 4.49 5.32
CA ILE A 35 -4.03 4.32 3.91
C ILE A 35 -3.68 2.90 3.44
N ILE A 36 -2.46 2.45 3.70
CA ILE A 36 -1.99 1.11 3.32
C ILE A 36 -2.88 0.03 3.93
N LEU A 37 -3.14 0.08 5.24
CA LEU A 37 -3.98 -0.90 5.93
C LEU A 37 -5.41 -0.90 5.38
N ARG A 38 -5.92 0.26 4.98
CA ARG A 38 -7.25 0.37 4.37
C ARG A 38 -7.32 -0.32 3.02
N LEU A 39 -6.29 -0.12 2.18
CA LEU A 39 -6.18 -0.75 0.87
C LEU A 39 -5.93 -2.25 1.01
N ASP A 40 -5.01 -2.66 1.88
CA ASP A 40 -4.69 -4.06 2.16
C ASP A 40 -5.94 -4.83 2.61
N GLY A 41 -6.72 -4.28 3.55
CA GLY A 41 -7.99 -4.88 3.96
C GLY A 41 -9.09 -4.86 2.88
N TYR A 42 -8.99 -4.01 1.86
CA TYR A 42 -9.87 -4.05 0.70
C TYR A 42 -9.52 -5.23 -0.22
N PHE A 43 -8.23 -5.48 -0.45
CA PHE A 43 -7.75 -6.54 -1.33
C PHE A 43 -7.76 -7.93 -0.67
N ARG A 44 -7.49 -8.03 0.64
CA ARG A 44 -7.48 -9.29 1.41
C ARG A 44 -8.88 -9.78 1.83
N ARG A 45 -9.92 -9.48 1.06
CA ARG A 45 -11.27 -9.94 1.38
C ARG A 45 -11.42 -11.44 1.09
N PRO A 46 -12.14 -12.20 1.93
CA PRO A 46 -12.51 -13.57 1.60
C PRO A 46 -13.22 -13.63 0.26
N CYS A 47 -12.78 -14.56 -0.59
CA CYS A 47 -13.28 -14.77 -1.93
C CYS A 47 -13.65 -16.25 -2.11
N VAL A 48 -14.54 -16.52 -3.06
CA VAL A 48 -14.95 -17.88 -3.42
C VAL A 48 -14.77 -18.06 -4.92
N TYR A 49 -14.04 -19.10 -5.32
CA TYR A 49 -13.88 -19.47 -6.73
C TYR A 49 -14.13 -20.97 -6.86
N TRP A 50 -15.14 -21.35 -7.65
CA TRP A 50 -15.56 -22.75 -7.82
C TRP A 50 -15.92 -23.48 -6.50
N GLY A 51 -16.40 -22.74 -5.50
CA GLY A 51 -16.79 -23.29 -4.20
C GLY A 51 -15.64 -23.38 -3.18
N GLU A 52 -14.40 -23.08 -3.58
CA GLU A 52 -13.25 -23.00 -2.68
C GLU A 52 -13.13 -21.59 -2.11
N GLU A 53 -13.02 -21.48 -0.78
CA GLU A 53 -12.80 -20.22 -0.08
C GLU A 53 -11.30 -19.92 0.04
N PHE A 54 -10.91 -18.69 -0.28
CA PHE A 54 -9.52 -18.25 -0.13
C PHE A 54 -9.46 -16.75 0.16
N VAL A 55 -8.28 -16.30 0.62
CA VAL A 55 -7.94 -14.89 0.78
C VAL A 55 -6.76 -14.60 -0.14
N ILE A 56 -6.85 -13.51 -0.90
CA ILE A 56 -5.74 -13.04 -1.73
C ILE A 56 -4.66 -12.48 -0.80
N ASP A 57 -3.45 -13.01 -0.90
CA ASP A 57 -2.28 -12.44 -0.23
C ASP A 57 -1.80 -11.22 -1.02
N VAL A 58 -1.45 -10.15 -0.32
CA VAL A 58 -1.12 -8.85 -0.91
C VAL A 58 0.24 -8.41 -0.43
N GLU A 59 1.15 -8.18 -1.38
CA GLU A 59 2.44 -7.58 -1.10
C GLU A 59 2.36 -6.06 -1.26
N VAL A 60 2.74 -5.32 -0.22
CA VAL A 60 2.80 -3.85 -0.26
C VAL A 60 4.24 -3.40 -0.49
N LYS A 61 4.44 -2.55 -1.50
CA LYS A 61 5.70 -1.87 -1.78
C LYS A 61 5.49 -0.36 -1.77
N VAL A 62 6.52 0.38 -1.35
CA VAL A 62 6.52 1.85 -1.32
C VAL A 62 7.85 2.36 -1.88
N GLY A 63 7.82 3.55 -2.50
CA GLY A 63 9.02 4.17 -3.04
C GLY A 63 8.72 5.50 -3.75
N PRO A 64 9.77 6.24 -4.18
CA PRO A 64 9.61 7.52 -4.86
C PRO A 64 9.01 7.39 -6.27
N ASN A 65 9.18 6.23 -6.92
CA ASN A 65 8.56 5.88 -8.19
C ASN A 65 8.42 4.36 -8.34
N TRP A 66 7.71 3.92 -9.39
CA TRP A 66 7.38 2.50 -9.60
C TRP A 66 8.60 1.59 -9.80
N GLY A 67 9.67 2.10 -10.42
CA GLY A 67 10.89 1.32 -10.67
C GLY A 67 11.72 1.07 -9.41
N GLU A 68 11.53 1.89 -8.38
CA GLU A 68 12.33 1.94 -7.16
C GLU A 68 11.42 1.81 -5.95
N MET A 69 10.71 0.68 -5.84
CA MET A 69 9.87 0.39 -4.69
C MET A 69 10.43 -0.75 -3.85
N ILE A 70 10.40 -0.60 -2.54
CA ILE A 70 10.81 -1.62 -1.57
C ILE A 70 9.61 -2.17 -0.84
N LYS A 71 9.63 -3.49 -0.60
CA LYS A 71 8.62 -4.20 0.19
C LYS A 71 8.60 -3.70 1.64
N VAL A 72 7.40 -3.37 2.12
CA VAL A 72 7.18 -3.05 3.54
C VAL A 72 7.23 -4.35 4.35
N LYS A 73 8.07 -4.38 5.40
CA LYS A 73 8.21 -5.57 6.27
C LYS A 73 6.99 -5.78 7.16
N ASP A 74 6.51 -4.70 7.79
CA ASP A 74 5.31 -4.69 8.62
C ASP A 74 4.43 -3.49 8.28
N VAL A 75 3.32 -3.74 7.58
CA VAL A 75 2.37 -2.70 7.17
C VAL A 75 1.62 -2.06 8.34
N HIS A 76 1.64 -2.67 9.53
CA HIS A 76 1.01 -2.12 10.73
C HIS A 76 1.91 -1.11 11.47
N SER A 77 3.19 -1.03 11.10
CA SER A 77 4.18 -0.16 11.74
C SER A 77 4.50 1.06 10.86
N PRO A 78 4.15 2.29 11.30
CA PRO A 78 4.55 3.53 10.60
C PRO A 78 6.06 3.65 10.39
N ILE A 79 6.85 3.16 11.35
CA ILE A 79 8.32 3.14 11.25
C ILE A 79 8.76 2.20 10.13
N SER A 80 8.16 1.01 10.03
CA SER A 80 8.52 0.07 8.94
C SER A 80 8.14 0.61 7.56
N VAL A 81 7.04 1.37 7.44
CA VAL A 81 6.65 2.01 6.18
C VAL A 81 7.64 3.12 5.82
N GLN A 82 8.01 3.95 6.79
CA GLN A 82 9.01 5.00 6.63
C GLN A 82 10.35 4.43 6.19
N GLU A 83 10.89 3.45 6.92
CA GLU A 83 12.16 2.80 6.61
C GLU A 83 12.16 2.22 5.19
N ALA A 84 11.07 1.56 4.77
CA ALA A 84 10.98 1.01 3.42
C ALA A 84 11.06 2.12 2.35
N TYR A 85 10.38 3.25 2.56
CA TYR A 85 10.40 4.38 1.63
C TYR A 85 11.76 5.07 1.60
N GLU A 86 12.38 5.33 2.75
CA GLU A 86 13.70 5.96 2.86
C GLU A 86 14.77 5.11 2.18
N ASN A 87 14.79 3.80 2.45
CA ASN A 87 15.69 2.87 1.76
C ASN A 87 15.47 2.87 0.23
N ALA A 88 14.22 3.00 -0.21
CA ALA A 88 13.90 3.06 -1.64
C ALA A 88 14.44 4.36 -2.28
N CYS A 89 14.36 5.48 -1.56
CA CYS A 89 14.93 6.75 -2.00
C CYS A 89 16.46 6.72 -2.03
N GLU A 90 17.11 6.06 -1.05
CA GLU A 90 18.56 5.89 -1.04
C GLU A 90 19.06 5.01 -2.19
N ALA A 91 18.32 3.97 -2.55
CA ALA A 91 18.67 3.10 -3.67
C ALA A 91 18.46 3.77 -5.05
N ALA A 92 17.66 4.82 -5.12
CA ALA A 92 17.35 5.60 -6.32
C ALA A 92 18.37 6.71 -6.63
N GLY A 93 19.15 7.14 -5.63
CA GLY A 93 20.14 8.22 -5.71
C GLY A 93 21.57 7.74 -5.92
#